data_AF-A0A524A4T8-F1
#
_entry.id   AF-A0A524A4T8-F1
#
_cell.length_a   1.000
_cell.length_b   1.000
_cell.length_c   1.000
_cell.angle_alpha   90.00
_cell.angle_beta   90.00
_cell.angle_gamma   90.00
#
_symmetry.space_group_name_H-M   'P 1'
#
loop_
_entity.id
_entity.type
_entity.pdbx_description
1 polymer ?
#
loop_
_entity_poly.entity_id
_entity_poly.type
_entity_poly.pdbx_seq_one_letter_code
_entity_poly.pdbx_strand_id
1 'polypeptide(L)'
;MADAAGLTVMLHGGGLHPFGQHLTVAMPNTPWAEFFIASPPGVPLEEMRRIPGTRLPVGGWLTVNDGPGFGMDISEEWLEAFEGWQPIGASDRTPPVCG
;
A
#
# COMPACT_ATOMS: atom_id res chain seq x y z
N MET A 1 -11.51 9.41 15.26
CA MET A 1 -11.34 10.86 15.51
C MET A 1 -12.04 11.70 14.44
N ALA A 2 -11.61 11.67 13.17
CA ALA A 2 -12.21 12.51 12.13
C ALA A 2 -13.69 12.19 11.85
N ASP A 3 -14.06 10.91 11.76
CA ASP A 3 -15.44 10.47 11.54
C ASP A 3 -16.39 10.95 12.65
N ALA A 4 -16.00 10.72 13.91
CA ALA A 4 -16.74 11.22 15.08
C ALA A 4 -16.85 12.75 15.14
N ALA A 5 -15.94 13.48 14.48
CA ALA A 5 -16.00 14.94 14.36
C ALA A 5 -16.82 15.41 13.15
N GLY A 6 -17.44 14.50 12.38
CA GLY A 6 -18.19 14.82 11.16
C GLY A 6 -17.30 15.30 10.00
N LEU A 7 -15.99 14.99 10.04
CA LEU A 7 -15.05 15.43 9.03
C LEU A 7 -14.84 14.36 7.97
N THR A 8 -14.79 14.82 6.72
CA THR A 8 -14.42 13.99 5.57
C THR A 8 -12.90 13.82 5.52
N VAL A 9 -12.44 12.61 5.17
CA VAL A 9 -11.02 12.30 4.98
C VAL A 9 -10.80 11.85 3.54
N MET A 10 -9.80 12.43 2.88
CA MET A 10 -9.36 12.02 1.53
C MET A 10 -7.88 11.71 1.65
N LEU A 11 -7.54 10.43 1.57
CA LEU A 11 -6.18 9.96 1.76
C LEU A 11 -5.32 10.39 0.58
N HIS A 12 -4.15 10.95 0.89
CA HIS A 12 -3.10 11.07 -0.11
C HIS A 12 -2.72 9.66 -0.60
N GLY A 13 -2.81 9.45 -1.91
CA GLY A 13 -2.62 8.14 -2.53
C GLY A 13 -3.67 7.08 -2.16
N GLY A 14 -4.86 7.49 -1.71
CA GLY A 14 -5.93 6.57 -1.30
C GLY A 14 -6.36 5.56 -2.37
N GLY A 15 -6.13 5.84 -3.64
CA GLY A 15 -6.38 4.93 -4.76
C GLY A 15 -5.14 4.24 -5.31
N LEU A 16 -3.92 4.63 -4.89
CA LEU A 16 -2.67 4.15 -5.50
C LEU A 16 -2.28 2.74 -5.05
N HIS A 17 -2.45 2.45 -3.76
CA HIS A 17 -2.03 1.20 -3.15
C HIS A 17 -3.22 0.48 -2.51
N PRO A 18 -3.23 -0.87 -2.49
CA PRO A 18 -4.29 -1.64 -1.85
C PRO A 18 -4.57 -1.21 -0.41
N PHE A 19 -3.55 -0.80 0.35
CA PHE A 19 -3.72 -0.24 1.70
C PHE A 19 -4.71 0.94 1.73
N GLY A 20 -4.51 1.91 0.84
CA GLY A 20 -5.39 3.08 0.73
C GLY A 20 -6.76 2.71 0.16
N GLN A 21 -6.78 1.80 -0.83
CA GLN A 21 -8.02 1.38 -1.50
C GLN A 21 -8.97 0.71 -0.51
N HIS A 22 -8.46 -0.24 0.27
CA HIS A 22 -9.23 -0.93 1.30
C HIS A 22 -9.70 0.02 2.39
N LEU A 23 -8.84 0.94 2.87
CA LEU A 23 -9.25 1.90 3.89
C LEU A 23 -10.33 2.87 3.37
N THR A 24 -10.17 3.38 2.15
CA THR A 24 -11.13 4.32 1.53
C THR A 24 -12.50 3.67 1.34
N VAL A 25 -12.54 2.41 0.91
CA VAL A 25 -13.81 1.69 0.73
C VAL A 25 -14.46 1.31 2.06
N ALA A 26 -13.67 1.06 3.11
CA ALA A 26 -14.18 0.60 4.40
C ALA A 26 -14.70 1.71 5.31
N MET A 27 -14.22 2.95 5.15
CA MET A 27 -14.55 4.04 6.07
C MET A 27 -15.71 4.90 5.55
N PRO A 28 -16.73 5.20 6.38
CA PRO A 28 -17.91 5.95 5.95
C PRO A 28 -17.61 7.41 5.62
N ASN A 29 -16.55 7.98 6.22
CA ASN A 29 -16.16 9.37 6.02
C ASN A 29 -15.06 9.56 4.96
N THR A 30 -14.76 8.55 4.14
CA THR A 30 -13.77 8.61 3.04
C THR A 30 -14.42 8.41 1.66
N PRO A 31 -15.18 9.38 1.15
CA PRO A 31 -15.98 9.22 -0.07
C PRO A 31 -15.16 9.20 -1.36
N TRP A 32 -13.90 9.66 -1.34
CA TRP A 32 -13.04 9.75 -2.51
C TRP A 32 -11.63 9.26 -2.21
N ALA A 33 -11.03 8.63 -3.22
CA ALA A 33 -9.64 8.18 -3.22
C ALA A 33 -8.83 8.97 -4.24
N GLU A 34 -7.67 9.49 -3.84
CA GLU A 34 -6.73 10.10 -4.77
C GLU A 34 -5.99 9.03 -5.58
N PHE A 35 -5.97 9.16 -6.91
CA PHE A 35 -5.09 8.39 -7.77
C PHE A 35 -4.15 9.32 -8.52
N PHE A 36 -2.85 9.25 -8.21
CA PHE A 36 -1.85 10.05 -8.90
C PHE A 36 -1.46 9.40 -10.23
N ILE A 37 -1.61 10.15 -11.32
CA ILE A 37 -1.20 9.70 -12.66
C ILE A 37 0.25 10.11 -12.88
N ALA A 38 1.15 9.15 -12.69
CA ALA A 38 2.58 9.30 -12.97
C ALA A 38 2.98 8.80 -14.38
N SER A 39 2.02 8.31 -15.17
CA SER A 39 2.29 7.84 -16.54
C SER A 39 2.59 9.04 -17.46
N PRO A 40 3.50 8.88 -18.44
CA PRO A 40 3.64 9.86 -19.51
C PRO A 40 2.32 10.01 -20.30
N PRO A 41 2.07 11.17 -20.92
CA PRO A 41 0.90 11.34 -21.78
C PRO A 41 0.81 10.26 -22.85
N GLY A 42 -0.37 9.63 -22.97
CA GLY A 42 -0.63 8.56 -23.94
C GLY A 42 -0.22 7.15 -23.49
N VAL A 43 0.46 7.01 -22.35
CA VAL A 43 0.81 5.69 -21.79
C VAL A 43 -0.34 5.17 -20.92
N PRO A 44 -0.88 3.95 -21.20
CA PRO A 44 -1.89 3.30 -20.38
C PRO A 44 -1.48 3.17 -18.90
N LEU A 45 -2.44 3.26 -17.99
CA LEU A 45 -2.17 3.13 -16.54
C LEU A 45 -1.70 1.72 -16.17
N GLU A 46 -2.14 0.73 -16.94
CA GLU A 46 -1.81 -0.69 -16.80
C GLU A 46 -0.30 -0.94 -16.86
N GLU A 47 0.40 -0.19 -17.71
CA GLU A 47 1.87 -0.27 -17.86
C GLU A 47 2.62 0.31 -16.64
N MET A 48 1.96 1.14 -15.84
CA MET A 48 2.54 1.77 -14.66
C MET A 48 2.19 1.06 -13.35
N ARG A 49 1.54 -0.11 -13.41
CA ARG A 49 1.19 -0.89 -12.22
C ARG A 49 2.46 -1.42 -11.55
N ARG A 50 2.72 -0.98 -10.32
CA ARG A 50 3.91 -1.38 -9.55
C ARG A 50 3.78 -2.74 -8.87
N ILE A 51 2.63 -3.02 -8.26
CA ILE A 51 2.38 -4.27 -7.53
C ILE A 51 1.22 -5.01 -8.21
N PRO A 52 1.43 -6.23 -8.75
CA PRO A 52 0.35 -7.04 -9.31
C PRO A 52 -0.73 -7.31 -8.25
N GLY A 53 -1.98 -7.43 -8.71
CA GLY A 53 -3.17 -7.46 -7.84
C GLY A 53 -3.68 -6.09 -7.39
N THR A 54 -2.91 -5.00 -7.55
CA THR A 54 -3.42 -3.64 -7.30
C THR A 54 -4.45 -3.24 -8.37
N ARG A 55 -5.64 -2.80 -7.94
CA ARG A 55 -6.68 -2.32 -8.86
C ARG A 55 -6.33 -0.93 -9.37
N LEU A 56 -6.58 -0.69 -10.64
CA LEU A 56 -6.45 0.62 -11.29
C LEU A 56 -7.84 1.22 -11.49
N PRO A 57 -7.97 2.55 -11.46
CA PRO A 57 -9.23 3.20 -11.72
C PRO A 57 -9.62 3.05 -13.20
N VAL A 58 -10.89 2.73 -13.45
CA VAL A 58 -11.48 2.63 -14.79
C VAL A 58 -12.67 3.59 -14.84
N GLY A 59 -12.63 4.56 -15.77
CA GLY A 59 -13.67 5.57 -15.88
C GLY A 59 -13.85 6.42 -14.62
N GLY A 60 -12.77 6.65 -13.85
CA GLY A 60 -12.81 7.39 -12.60
C GLY A 60 -13.29 6.59 -11.38
N TRP A 61 -13.64 5.32 -11.55
CA TRP A 61 -14.10 4.44 -10.48
C TRP A 61 -13.06 3.37 -10.16
N LEU A 62 -13.01 2.97 -8.89
CA LEU A 62 -12.12 1.93 -8.40
C LEU A 62 -12.86 1.04 -7.41
N THR A 63 -12.51 -0.24 -7.39
CA THR A 63 -12.91 -1.21 -6.36
C THR A 63 -11.65 -1.86 -5.79
N VAL A 64 -11.80 -2.60 -4.69
CA VAL A 64 -10.72 -3.41 -4.11
C VAL A 64 -10.56 -4.74 -4.88
N ASN A 65 -9.39 -5.37 -4.75
CA ASN A 65 -9.25 -6.76 -5.19
C ASN A 65 -9.93 -7.72 -4.19
N ASP A 66 -10.13 -8.97 -4.60
CA ASP A 66 -10.77 -10.04 -3.84
C ASP A 66 -9.77 -11.05 -3.25
N GLY A 67 -8.48 -10.75 -3.33
CA GLY A 67 -7.42 -11.59 -2.77
C GLY A 67 -7.35 -11.48 -1.23
N PRO A 68 -6.72 -12.48 -0.56
CA PRO A 68 -6.57 -12.44 0.89
C PRO A 68 -5.70 -11.25 1.34
N GLY A 69 -6.04 -10.67 2.49
CA GLY A 69 -5.35 -9.49 3.02
C GLY A 69 -5.55 -8.28 2.10
N PHE A 70 -4.46 -7.79 1.52
CA PHE A 70 -4.46 -6.69 0.55
C PHE A 70 -4.43 -7.18 -0.92
N GLY A 71 -4.48 -8.50 -1.14
CA GLY A 71 -4.40 -9.15 -2.46
C GLY A 71 -3.24 -8.65 -3.33
N MET A 72 -2.11 -8.36 -2.68
CA MET A 72 -0.85 -8.06 -3.36
C MET A 72 -0.16 -9.37 -3.72
N ASP A 73 0.34 -9.44 -4.94
CA ASP A 73 1.22 -10.51 -5.37
C ASP A 73 2.67 -10.00 -5.31
N ILE A 74 3.45 -10.59 -4.40
CA ILE A 74 4.84 -10.22 -4.16
C ILE A 74 5.71 -11.38 -4.64
N SER A 75 6.47 -11.14 -5.71
CA SER A 75 7.37 -12.14 -6.25
C SER A 75 8.52 -12.43 -5.27
N GLU A 76 8.86 -13.69 -5.08
CA GLU A 76 10.00 -14.10 -4.23
C GLU A 76 11.33 -13.51 -4.73
N GLU A 77 11.45 -13.29 -6.04
CA GLU A 77 12.66 -12.71 -6.64
C GLU A 77 12.90 -11.24 -6.25
N TRP A 78 11.88 -10.55 -5.70
CA TRP A 78 12.01 -9.18 -5.18
C TRP A 78 12.53 -9.16 -3.74
N LEU A 79 12.61 -10.32 -3.08
CA LEU A 79 12.98 -10.43 -1.69
C LEU A 79 14.49 -10.62 -1.57
N GLU A 80 15.10 -9.77 -0.76
CA GLU A 80 16.48 -9.92 -0.32
C GLU A 80 16.51 -10.29 1.17
N ALA A 81 17.50 -11.09 1.56
CA ALA A 81 17.64 -11.49 2.95
C ALA A 81 17.90 -10.26 3.83
N PHE A 82 17.11 -10.11 4.89
CA PHE A 82 17.34 -9.06 5.87
C PHE A 82 18.45 -9.49 6.85
N GLU A 83 19.67 -9.01 6.62
CA GLU A 83 20.85 -9.37 7.43
C GLU A 83 20.78 -8.86 8.88
N GLY A 84 19.93 -7.87 9.17
CA GLY A 84 19.74 -7.30 10.51
C GLY A 84 18.81 -8.12 11.40
N TRP A 85 18.36 -9.30 10.96
CA TRP A 85 17.46 -10.13 11.77
C TRP A 85 18.18 -10.66 13.01
N GLN A 86 17.69 -10.24 14.18
CA GLN A 86 18.11 -10.81 15.45
C GLN A 86 16.98 -11.70 16.00
N PRO A 87 17.22 -13.01 16.20
CA PRO A 87 16.23 -13.88 16.81
C PRO A 87 15.89 -13.38 18.22
N ILE A 88 14.59 -13.28 18.51
CA ILE A 88 14.12 -13.06 19.88
C ILE A 88 14.57 -14.28 20.71
N GLY A 89 15.57 -14.09 21.58
CA GLY A 89 16.12 -15.13 22.45
C GLY A 89 17.59 -15.52 22.22
N ALA A 90 18.31 -14.90 21.27
CA ALA A 90 19.75 -15.12 21.13
C ALA A 90 20.49 -14.60 22.38
N SER A 91 21.11 -15.51 23.13
CA SER A 91 21.71 -15.25 24.44
C SER A 91 23.09 -14.58 24.39
N ASP A 92 23.67 -14.36 23.21
CA ASP A 92 25.05 -13.89 23.07
C ASP A 92 25.08 -12.40 22.70
N ARG A 93 24.88 -11.55 23.70
CA ARG A 93 24.98 -10.09 23.56
C ARG A 93 26.37 -9.63 23.99
N THR A 94 27.32 -9.61 23.05
CA THR A 94 28.46 -8.70 23.20
C THR A 94 28.10 -7.41 22.47
N PRO A 95 27.87 -6.28 23.19
CA PRO A 95 27.58 -5.02 22.52
C PRO A 95 28.79 -4.60 21.65
N PRO A 96 28.57 -3.91 20.52
CA PRO A 96 29.69 -3.38 19.73
C PRO A 96 30.47 -2.39 20.60
N VAL A 97 31.78 -2.60 20.70
CA VAL A 97 32.69 -1.65 21.33
C VAL A 97 32.76 -0.44 20.39
N CYS A 98 32.29 0.74 20.84
CA CYS A 98 32.52 1.98 20.11
C CYS A 98 34.03 2.19 19.99
N GLY A 99 34.53 2.21 18.75
CA GLY A 99 35.87 2.70 18.39
C GLY A 99 35.81 4.11 17.86
#